data_AF-A0AAW2YR19-F1
#
_entry.id   AF-A0AAW2YR19-F1
#
_cell.length_a   1.000
_cell.length_b   1.000
_cell.length_c   1.000
_cell.angle_alpha   90.00
_cell.angle_beta   90.00
_cell.angle_gamma   90.00
#
_symmetry.space_group_name_H-M   'P 1'
#
loop_
_entity.id
_entity.type
_entity.pdbx_description
1 polymer ?
#
loop_
_entity_poly.entity_id
_entity_poly.type
_entity_poly.pdbx_seq_one_letter_code
_entity_poly.pdbx_strand_id
1 'polypeptide(L)'
;MEVTNDPLQELSPFLSTIGFRGILTMLKQRKTPGSIDYFLPSRQQLINSFNVMHNKDLSVGGRALDKHCKRSVTDNFWGTMTGGAKQRNEKAIVVLEKILEQADWINSHLLPHGIPCFEVRTVQGYGARWVYSRGNPQEQDKEDDIMIFRGFLEP
;
A
#
# COMPACT_ATOMS: atom_id res chain seq x y z
N MET A 1 -22.75 -31.75 -26.60
CA MET A 1 -21.68 -30.77 -26.86
C MET A 1 -21.59 -29.90 -25.63
N GLU A 2 -20.59 -30.10 -24.78
CA GLU A 2 -20.29 -29.13 -23.73
C GLU A 2 -19.72 -27.89 -24.42
N VAL A 3 -20.50 -26.81 -24.39
CA VAL A 3 -19.96 -25.48 -24.69
C VAL A 3 -19.17 -25.09 -23.46
N THR A 4 -17.89 -25.43 -23.43
CA THR A 4 -16.96 -24.84 -22.48
C THR A 4 -16.73 -23.41 -22.95
N ASN A 5 -17.56 -22.48 -22.50
CA ASN A 5 -17.24 -21.06 -22.67
C ASN A 5 -15.87 -20.82 -22.02
N ASP A 6 -14.97 -20.19 -22.77
CA ASP A 6 -13.68 -19.75 -22.24
C ASP A 6 -13.96 -18.76 -21.09
N PRO A 7 -13.48 -19.03 -19.85
CA PRO A 7 -13.68 -18.13 -18.72
C PRO A 7 -13.24 -16.68 -19.00
N LEU A 8 -12.27 -16.47 -19.90
CA LEU A 8 -11.84 -15.13 -20.32
C LEU A 8 -12.88 -14.41 -21.17
N GLN A 9 -13.68 -15.13 -21.96
CA GLN A 9 -14.76 -14.57 -22.77
C GLN A 9 -15.94 -14.12 -21.90
N GLU A 10 -16.20 -14.81 -20.78
CA GLU A 10 -17.23 -14.40 -19.82
C GLU A 10 -16.76 -13.24 -18.92
N LEU A 11 -15.45 -13.10 -18.72
CA LEU A 11 -14.87 -12.08 -17.84
C LEU A 11 -15.04 -10.65 -18.40
N SER A 12 -14.86 -10.44 -19.71
CA SER A 12 -14.92 -9.10 -20.30
C SER A 12 -16.31 -8.41 -20.14
N PRO A 13 -17.44 -9.08 -20.46
CA PRO A 13 -18.77 -8.54 -20.19
C PRO A 13 -19.01 -8.26 -18.69
N PHE A 14 -18.54 -9.15 -17.82
CA PHE A 14 -18.67 -8.98 -16.37
C PHE A 14 -17.90 -7.76 -15.86
N LEU A 15 -16.62 -7.61 -16.23
CA LEU A 15 -15.79 -6.47 -15.86
C LEU A 15 -16.37 -5.15 -16.40
N SER A 16 -16.91 -5.17 -17.61
CA SER A 16 -17.61 -4.01 -18.20
C SER A 16 -18.85 -3.63 -17.42
N THR A 17 -19.60 -4.63 -16.93
CA THR A 17 -20.84 -4.43 -16.14
C THR A 17 -20.55 -3.82 -14.77
N ILE A 18 -19.52 -4.30 -14.06
CA ILE A 18 -19.18 -3.78 -12.73
C ILE A 18 -18.40 -2.46 -12.79
N GLY A 19 -17.74 -2.18 -13.93
CA GLY A 19 -16.92 -1.01 -14.16
C GLY A 19 -15.68 -0.93 -13.26
N PHE A 20 -14.89 0.12 -13.44
CA PHE A 20 -13.63 0.31 -12.72
C PHE A 20 -13.80 0.30 -11.20
N ARG A 21 -14.83 0.99 -10.68
CA ARG A 21 -15.13 1.02 -9.25
C ARG A 21 -15.57 -0.35 -8.71
N GLY A 22 -16.32 -1.13 -9.49
CA GLY A 22 -16.67 -2.50 -9.11
C GLY A 22 -15.43 -3.39 -8.98
N ILE A 23 -14.49 -3.30 -9.92
CA ILE A 23 -13.20 -4.00 -9.87
C ILE A 23 -12.45 -3.63 -8.58
N LEU A 24 -12.32 -2.34 -8.29
CA LEU A 24 -11.66 -1.87 -7.06
C LEU A 24 -12.33 -2.39 -5.78
N THR A 25 -13.67 -2.47 -5.78
CA THR A 25 -14.45 -3.00 -4.65
C THR A 25 -14.17 -4.49 -4.45
N MET A 26 -14.09 -5.28 -5.53
CA MET A 26 -13.71 -6.69 -5.47
C MET A 26 -12.29 -6.89 -4.95
N LEU A 27 -11.39 -5.96 -5.26
CA LEU A 27 -10.03 -5.93 -4.74
C LEU A 27 -9.93 -5.32 -3.32
N LYS A 28 -11.06 -5.27 -2.59
CA LYS A 28 -11.20 -4.78 -1.21
C LYS A 28 -10.87 -3.30 -1.00
N GLN A 29 -10.77 -2.50 -2.06
CA GLN A 29 -10.63 -1.06 -1.91
C GLN A 29 -11.95 -0.46 -1.41
N ARG A 30 -11.90 0.20 -0.25
CA ARG A 30 -13.04 0.88 0.35
C ARG A 30 -13.26 2.24 -0.32
N LYS A 31 -14.49 2.72 -0.29
CA LYS A 31 -14.86 4.07 -0.71
C LYS A 31 -15.41 4.84 0.49
N THR A 32 -14.71 5.91 0.87
CA THR A 32 -15.07 6.85 1.93
C THR A 32 -15.14 8.26 1.36
N PRO A 33 -15.68 9.25 2.09
CA PRO A 33 -15.54 10.65 1.70
C PRO A 33 -14.06 10.99 1.47
N GLY A 34 -13.74 11.58 0.32
CA GLY A 34 -12.37 11.91 -0.10
C GLY A 34 -11.59 10.77 -0.79
N SER A 35 -12.17 9.57 -0.92
CA SER A 35 -11.57 8.50 -1.73
C SER A 35 -11.52 8.88 -3.20
N ILE A 36 -10.45 8.45 -3.87
CA ILE A 36 -10.25 8.55 -5.31
C ILE A 36 -10.21 7.15 -5.95
N ASP A 37 -10.60 7.08 -7.21
CA ASP A 37 -10.59 5.87 -8.02
C ASP A 37 -9.20 5.73 -8.67
N TYR A 38 -8.25 5.12 -7.96
CA TYR A 38 -6.91 4.75 -8.47
C TYR A 38 -6.75 3.24 -8.46
N PHE A 39 -6.07 2.71 -9.48
CA PHE A 39 -5.75 1.29 -9.53
C PHE A 39 -4.79 0.91 -8.41
N LEU A 40 -4.92 -0.32 -7.92
CA LEU A 40 -4.09 -0.80 -6.82
C LEU A 40 -2.65 -1.00 -7.32
N PRO A 41 -1.64 -0.46 -6.61
CA PRO A 41 -0.25 -0.76 -6.92
C PRO A 41 0.03 -2.25 -6.66
N SER A 42 0.93 -2.83 -7.45
CA SER A 42 1.39 -4.20 -7.24
C SER A 42 2.14 -4.32 -5.90
N ARG A 43 2.10 -5.52 -5.31
CA ARG A 43 2.88 -5.82 -4.10
C ARG A 43 4.37 -5.48 -4.29
N GLN A 44 4.91 -5.75 -5.48
CA GLN A 44 6.30 -5.45 -5.80
C GLN A 44 6.61 -3.95 -5.77
N GLN A 45 5.72 -3.09 -6.31
CA GLN A 45 5.87 -1.63 -6.22
C GLN A 45 5.87 -1.14 -4.77
N LEU A 46 5.00 -1.70 -3.92
CA LEU A 46 4.94 -1.38 -2.49
C LEU A 46 6.24 -1.77 -1.76
N ILE A 47 6.72 -2.99 -1.99
CA ILE A 47 7.96 -3.51 -1.39
C ILE A 47 9.19 -2.74 -1.88
N ASN A 48 9.28 -2.46 -3.19
CA ASN A 48 10.41 -1.74 -3.76
C ASN A 48 10.51 -0.32 -3.19
N SER A 49 9.40 0.41 -3.14
CA SER A 49 9.36 1.76 -2.58
C SER A 49 9.65 1.81 -1.08
N PHE A 50 9.30 0.75 -0.35
CA PHE A 50 9.63 0.59 1.07
C PHE A 50 11.12 0.31 1.31
N ASN A 51 11.76 -0.42 0.40
CA ASN A 51 13.17 -0.82 0.49
C ASN A 51 14.15 0.22 -0.08
N VAL A 52 13.67 1.36 -0.60
CA VAL A 52 14.53 2.48 -1.02
C VAL A 52 15.46 2.88 0.12
N MET A 53 16.75 3.05 -0.20
CA MET A 53 17.77 3.39 0.79
C MET A 53 17.62 4.83 1.27
N HIS A 54 17.54 5.02 2.59
CA HIS A 54 17.59 6.33 3.22
C HIS A 54 19.02 6.85 3.38
N ASN A 55 19.95 5.93 3.64
CA ASN A 55 21.40 6.16 3.67
C ASN A 55 22.12 4.89 3.19
N LYS A 56 23.44 4.80 3.36
CA LYS A 56 24.26 3.67 2.91
C LYS A 56 23.74 2.29 3.35
N ASP A 57 23.18 2.18 4.55
CA ASP A 57 22.90 0.88 5.18
C ASP A 57 21.43 0.68 5.59
N LEU A 58 20.64 1.75 5.73
CA LEU A 58 19.26 1.72 6.25
C LEU A 58 18.24 2.15 5.18
N SER A 59 17.18 1.38 5.01
CA SER A 59 16.06 1.72 4.12
C SER A 59 15.08 2.73 4.75
N VAL A 60 14.24 3.35 3.94
CA VAL A 60 13.15 4.21 4.42
C VAL A 60 12.18 3.43 5.32
N GLY A 61 11.91 2.16 4.99
CA GLY A 61 11.15 1.24 5.82
C GLY A 61 11.81 0.91 7.16
N GLY A 62 13.12 0.58 7.13
CA GLY A 62 13.92 0.33 8.33
C GLY A 62 13.92 1.52 9.29
N ARG A 63 14.09 2.73 8.74
CA ARG A 63 14.01 3.98 9.49
C ARG A 63 12.61 4.23 10.06
N ALA A 64 11.56 3.94 9.30
CA ALA A 64 10.19 4.12 9.78
C ALA A 64 9.89 3.19 10.95
N LEU A 65 10.24 1.91 10.85
CA LEU A 65 10.01 0.94 11.92
C LEU A 65 10.76 1.35 13.20
N ASP A 66 12.02 1.76 13.09
CA ASP A 66 12.82 2.22 14.24
C ASP A 66 12.15 3.39 14.98
N LYS A 67 11.46 4.28 14.28
CA LYS A 67 10.70 5.37 14.91
C LYS A 67 9.46 4.86 15.64
N HIS A 68 8.72 3.92 15.06
CA HIS A 68 7.51 3.38 15.67
C HIS A 68 7.81 2.51 16.89
N CYS A 69 8.83 1.66 16.83
CA CYS A 69 9.27 0.85 17.99
C CYS A 69 9.73 1.71 19.19
N LYS A 70 10.20 2.94 18.95
CA LYS A 70 10.58 3.88 20.02
C LYS A 70 9.40 4.65 20.63
N ARG A 71 8.26 4.69 19.93
CA ARG A 71 7.09 5.52 20.29
C ARG A 71 5.92 4.70 20.80
N SER A 72 5.73 3.50 20.27
CA SER A 72 4.62 2.64 20.65
C SER A 72 4.95 1.92 21.96
N VAL A 73 4.17 2.25 22.99
CA VAL A 73 4.36 1.78 24.37
C VAL A 73 3.26 0.79 24.79
N THR A 74 2.23 0.60 23.95
CA THR A 74 0.92 0.11 24.38
C THR A 74 0.63 -1.35 24.04
N ASP A 75 1.02 -1.85 22.87
CA ASP A 75 0.64 -3.23 22.45
C ASP A 75 1.72 -4.02 21.71
N ASN A 76 2.94 -3.48 21.63
CA ASN A 76 4.11 -4.14 21.04
C ASN A 76 3.90 -4.62 19.59
N PHE A 77 2.96 -4.05 18.83
CA PHE A 77 2.70 -4.45 17.44
C PHE A 77 3.96 -4.37 16.55
N TRP A 78 4.72 -3.30 16.72
CA TRP A 78 5.95 -3.02 15.97
C TRP A 78 7.17 -3.84 16.44
N GLY A 79 7.08 -4.45 17.63
CA GLY A 79 8.18 -5.17 18.25
C GLY A 79 9.33 -4.26 18.70
N THR A 80 10.50 -4.87 18.93
CA THR A 80 11.72 -4.19 19.41
C THR A 80 12.79 -4.11 18.33
N MET A 81 13.35 -2.90 18.17
CA MET A 81 14.41 -2.64 17.22
C MET A 81 15.79 -2.74 17.85
N THR A 82 16.34 -3.95 17.76
CA THR A 82 17.72 -4.29 18.11
C THR A 82 18.50 -4.69 16.86
N GLY A 83 19.83 -4.48 16.89
CA GLY A 83 20.72 -4.91 15.83
C GLY A 83 21.24 -3.79 14.91
N GLY A 84 22.09 -4.21 13.97
CA GLY A 84 22.66 -3.36 12.92
C GLY A 84 21.66 -3.03 11.80
N ALA A 85 22.01 -2.14 10.88
CA ALA A 85 21.10 -1.63 9.86
C ALA A 85 20.47 -2.73 8.98
N LYS A 86 21.23 -3.77 8.61
CA LYS A 86 20.72 -4.94 7.88
C LYS A 86 19.57 -5.63 8.62
N GLN A 87 19.78 -5.96 9.90
CA GLN A 87 18.77 -6.60 10.75
C GLN A 87 17.53 -5.71 10.93
N ARG A 88 17.72 -4.39 10.97
CA ARG A 88 16.61 -3.43 11.03
C ARG A 88 15.78 -3.43 9.75
N ASN A 89 16.42 -3.48 8.58
CA ASN A 89 15.71 -3.57 7.30
C ASN A 89 14.95 -4.90 7.19
N GLU A 90 15.56 -6.03 7.60
CA GLU A 90 14.94 -7.35 7.65
C GLU A 90 13.70 -7.39 8.56
N LYS A 91 13.78 -6.79 9.75
CA LYS A 91 12.62 -6.67 10.64
C LYS A 91 11.52 -5.80 10.03
N ALA A 92 11.91 -4.70 9.40
CA ALA A 92 10.96 -3.79 8.77
C ALA A 92 10.17 -4.45 7.64
N ILE A 93 10.83 -5.26 6.80
CA ILE A 93 10.12 -5.99 5.74
C ILE A 93 9.16 -7.04 6.33
N VAL A 94 9.54 -7.76 7.39
CA VAL A 94 8.64 -8.72 8.07
C VAL A 94 7.37 -8.02 8.58
N VAL A 95 7.50 -6.83 9.17
CA VAL A 95 6.35 -6.05 9.63
C VAL A 95 5.48 -5.59 8.45
N LEU A 96 6.08 -5.14 7.35
CA LEU A 96 5.33 -4.77 6.15
C LEU A 96 4.57 -5.96 5.57
N GLU A 97 5.24 -7.11 5.39
CA GLU A 97 4.63 -8.34 4.88
C GLU A 97 3.42 -8.73 5.72
N LYS A 98 3.53 -8.70 7.06
CA LYS A 98 2.42 -8.94 7.98
C LYS A 98 1.24 -7.99 7.73
N ILE A 99 1.49 -6.68 7.55
CA ILE A 99 0.43 -5.70 7.25
C ILE A 99 -0.25 -6.01 5.91
N LEU A 100 0.53 -6.34 4.88
CA LEU A 100 0.01 -6.61 3.54
C LEU A 100 -0.76 -7.94 3.48
N GLU A 101 -0.36 -8.95 4.27
CA GLU A 101 -1.08 -10.22 4.41
C GLU A 101 -2.38 -10.08 5.20
N GLN A 102 -2.38 -9.26 6.24
CA GLN A 102 -3.53 -9.00 7.12
C GLN A 102 -4.37 -7.81 6.64
N ALA A 103 -4.25 -7.43 5.36
CA ALA A 103 -4.95 -6.30 4.78
C ALA A 103 -6.47 -6.49 4.85
N ASP A 104 -7.12 -5.68 5.68
CA ASP A 104 -8.58 -5.68 5.85
C ASP A 104 -9.21 -4.40 5.30
N TRP A 105 -8.46 -3.31 5.34
CA TRP A 105 -8.87 -2.01 4.86
C TRP A 105 -7.83 -1.44 3.89
N ILE A 106 -8.26 -1.23 2.64
CA ILE A 106 -7.43 -0.65 1.58
C ILE A 106 -8.15 0.59 1.05
N ASN A 107 -7.45 1.70 0.86
CA ASN A 107 -8.06 2.92 0.33
C ASN A 107 -7.05 3.77 -0.45
N SER A 108 -7.54 4.43 -1.50
CA SER A 108 -6.83 5.53 -2.14
C SER A 108 -7.61 6.83 -1.90
N HIS A 109 -6.94 7.86 -1.40
CA HIS A 109 -7.57 9.15 -1.10
C HIS A 109 -6.56 10.31 -1.25
N LEU A 110 -7.05 11.54 -1.13
CA LEU A 110 -6.21 12.73 -1.16
C LEU A 110 -5.80 13.15 0.25
N LEU A 111 -4.50 13.30 0.47
CA LEU A 111 -3.97 14.03 1.62
C LEU A 111 -4.24 15.54 1.45
N PRO A 112 -4.03 16.36 2.51
CA PRO A 112 -4.02 17.81 2.35
C PRO A 112 -3.15 18.25 1.18
N HIS A 113 -3.59 19.30 0.48
CA HIS A 113 -2.99 19.81 -0.77
C HIS A 113 -3.14 18.88 -1.98
N GLY A 114 -4.07 17.93 -1.96
CA GLY A 114 -4.46 17.15 -3.13
C GLY A 114 -3.46 16.07 -3.52
N ILE A 115 -2.61 15.61 -2.59
CA ILE A 115 -1.61 14.57 -2.85
C ILE A 115 -2.28 13.20 -2.80
N PRO A 116 -2.32 12.43 -3.90
CA PRO A 116 -2.85 11.08 -3.90
C PRO A 116 -2.03 10.15 -3.01
N CYS A 117 -2.71 9.43 -2.11
CA CYS A 117 -2.10 8.42 -1.26
C CYS A 117 -2.84 7.10 -1.33
N PHE A 118 -2.09 6.04 -1.04
CA PHE A 118 -2.55 4.67 -0.94
C PHE A 118 -2.27 4.15 0.47
N GLU A 119 -3.27 3.53 1.09
CA GLU A 119 -3.18 2.94 2.42
C GLU A 119 -3.62 1.50 2.44
N VAL A 120 -2.90 0.71 3.24
CA VAL A 120 -3.28 -0.64 3.64
C VAL A 120 -3.27 -0.68 5.15
N ARG A 121 -4.35 -1.17 5.76
CA ARG A 121 -4.50 -1.34 7.20
C ARG A 121 -5.02 -2.73 7.57
N THR A 122 -4.59 -3.20 8.72
CA THR A 122 -5.15 -4.38 9.40
C THR A 122 -6.45 -4.01 10.11
N VAL A 123 -7.19 -5.02 10.56
CA VAL A 123 -8.43 -4.83 11.33
C VAL A 123 -8.23 -4.03 12.63
N GLN A 124 -7.03 -4.09 13.22
CA GLN A 124 -6.70 -3.32 14.43
C GLN A 124 -6.36 -1.85 14.14
N GLY A 125 -6.24 -1.44 12.88
CA GLY A 125 -5.93 -0.06 12.49
C GLY A 125 -4.46 0.19 12.13
N TYR A 126 -3.56 -0.73 12.45
CA TYR A 126 -2.15 -0.68 12.03
C TYR A 126 -2.02 -0.73 10.52
N GLY A 127 -1.07 0.01 9.94
CA GLY A 127 -0.96 0.03 8.50
C GLY A 127 0.30 0.66 7.95
N ALA A 128 0.30 0.82 6.62
CA ALA A 128 1.34 1.45 5.85
C ALA A 128 0.72 2.40 4.81
N ARG A 129 1.40 3.54 4.58
CA ARG A 129 0.98 4.57 3.63
C ARG A 129 2.05 4.80 2.57
N TRP A 130 1.60 4.99 1.35
CA TRP A 130 2.38 5.46 0.23
C TRP A 130 1.73 6.70 -0.40
N VAL A 131 2.52 7.47 -1.13
CA VAL A 131 2.00 8.50 -2.05
C VAL A 131 2.42 8.17 -3.47
N TYR A 132 1.61 8.60 -4.43
CA TYR A 132 1.96 8.54 -5.84
C TYR A 132 2.81 9.77 -6.16
N SER A 133 4.08 9.58 -6.50
CA SER A 133 5.02 10.64 -6.86
C SER A 133 4.84 11.07 -8.32
N ARG A 134 3.63 11.59 -8.59
CA ARG A 134 3.15 12.39 -9.72
C ARG A 134 1.79 12.98 -9.35
N GLY A 135 1.69 13.49 -8.11
CA GLY A 135 0.45 13.93 -7.48
C GLY A 135 -0.20 15.20 -8.04
N ASN A 136 -0.10 15.45 -9.35
CA ASN A 136 -0.93 16.43 -10.04
C ASN A 136 -1.69 15.71 -11.18
N PRO A 137 -3.00 15.46 -11.05
CA PRO A 137 -3.83 14.87 -12.10
C PRO A 137 -3.85 15.65 -13.44
N GLN A 138 -3.22 16.83 -13.51
CA GLN A 138 -3.17 17.69 -14.68
C GLN A 138 -1.97 17.43 -15.62
N GLU A 139 -1.01 16.59 -15.24
CA GLU A 139 0.17 16.29 -16.07
C GLU A 139 0.05 14.88 -16.68
N GLN A 140 -0.53 14.79 -17.88
CA GLN A 140 -0.96 13.53 -18.51
C GLN A 140 0.14 12.66 -19.17
N ASP A 141 1.41 13.11 -19.23
CA ASP A 141 2.36 12.54 -20.20
C ASP A 141 3.57 11.80 -19.60
N LYS A 142 3.41 11.06 -18.49
CA LYS A 142 4.48 10.14 -18.09
C LYS A 142 3.99 8.78 -17.61
N GLU A 143 4.73 7.77 -18.05
CA GLU A 143 4.39 6.35 -18.21
C GLU A 143 4.57 5.51 -16.92
N ASP A 144 3.93 5.91 -15.81
CA ASP A 144 3.62 5.11 -14.59
C ASP A 144 3.76 5.95 -13.32
N ASP A 145 2.79 5.85 -12.41
CA ASP A 145 2.90 6.47 -11.09
C ASP A 145 3.98 5.76 -10.25
N ILE A 146 4.94 6.54 -9.74
CA ILE A 146 5.99 6.01 -8.85
C ILE A 146 5.45 5.99 -7.42
N MET A 147 5.41 4.81 -6.80
CA MET A 147 5.07 4.69 -5.38
C MET A 147 6.21 5.19 -4.49
N ILE A 148 5.91 6.05 -3.53
CA ILE A 148 6.83 6.47 -2.47
C ILE A 148 6.26 6.08 -1.11
N PHE A 149 6.98 5.25 -0.37
CA PHE A 149 6.62 4.93 1.01
C PHE A 149 6.69 6.18 1.90
N ARG A 150 5.61 6.47 2.62
CA ARG A 150 5.52 7.63 3.51
C ARG A 150 5.68 7.29 4.98
N GLY A 151 5.24 6.11 5.40
CA GLY A 151 5.37 5.70 6.78
C GLY A 151 4.36 4.63 7.19
N PHE A 152 4.54 4.15 8.40
CA PHE A 152 3.55 3.31 9.06
C PHE A 152 2.43 4.15 9.66
N LEU A 153 1.31 3.49 9.92
CA LEU A 153 0.08 4.04 10.46
C LEU A 153 -0.26 3.30 11.75
N GLU A 154 -0.71 4.06 12.73
CA GLU A 154 -1.22 3.54 14.01
C GLU A 154 -2.75 3.73 14.06
N PRO A 155 -3.44 2.97 14.93
CA PRO A 155 -4.86 3.15 15.21
C PRO A 155 -5.18 4.53 15.79
#